data_AF-A0A7S2WKY6-F1
#
_entry.id   AF-A0A7S2WKY6-F1
#
_cell.length_a   1.000
_cell.length_b   1.000
_cell.length_c   1.000
_cell.angle_alpha   90.00
_cell.angle_beta   90.00
_cell.angle_gamma   90.00
#
_symmetry.space_group_name_H-M   'P 1'
#
loop_
_entity.id
_entity.type
_entity.pdbx_description
1 polymer ?
#
loop_
_entity_poly.entity_id
_entity_poly.type
_entity_poly.pdbx_seq_one_letter_code
_entity_poly.pdbx_strand_id
1 'polypeptide(L)'
;VKLGISTQLLALKYIGNKIRNKSAANVGGFSSSWKRPTSVEDEARDVLANVVLSHIPVESFDFRSKQIYVGHIIRRVMMVHLGKEPYDDKDYYGNKRLELAGNLLSLLFEDLFKHFNRDLKRQADQVLSKANRAQAFDVIKCIRSDTITMGMVMAISTGNWVLKRFRMDRAGVTQVLSRLSYVSALGMMTRVNSQFEKTRKVSGPRSLQPSQWGMLCPADTPEGEACGLVKNLALLAHITTDEDTEPIARLCRDLGVEDVNMWTGNEIHSNEAYLVLLNGEI
;
A
#
# COMPACT_ATOMS: atom_id res chain seq x y z
N VAL A 1 -16.12 -30.58 -7.57
CA VAL A 1 -17.53 -30.62 -8.02
C VAL A 1 -18.56 -30.83 -6.87
N LYS A 2 -18.20 -30.76 -5.57
CA LYS A 2 -19.11 -31.15 -4.44
C LYS A 2 -19.82 -30.01 -3.68
N LEU A 3 -19.85 -28.78 -4.19
CA LEU A 3 -20.35 -27.62 -3.40
C LEU A 3 -21.81 -27.23 -3.66
N GLY A 4 -22.46 -27.74 -4.72
CA GLY A 4 -23.89 -27.46 -4.99
C GLY A 4 -24.25 -25.99 -5.24
N ILE A 5 -23.26 -25.15 -5.58
CA ILE A 5 -23.44 -23.72 -5.81
C ILE A 5 -23.81 -23.51 -7.28
N SER A 6 -25.02 -23.04 -7.55
CA SER A 6 -25.53 -22.75 -8.89
C SER A 6 -25.92 -21.28 -9.11
N THR A 7 -26.15 -20.52 -8.04
CA THR A 7 -26.56 -19.11 -8.11
C THR A 7 -25.57 -18.21 -7.37
N GLN A 8 -25.55 -16.93 -7.75
CA GLN A 8 -24.72 -15.91 -7.10
C GLN A 8 -25.04 -15.79 -5.61
N LEU A 9 -26.31 -15.86 -5.21
CA LEU A 9 -26.71 -15.77 -3.80
C LEU A 9 -26.14 -16.91 -2.97
N LEU A 10 -26.20 -18.15 -3.49
CA LEU A 10 -25.59 -19.31 -2.82
C LEU A 10 -24.07 -19.18 -2.71
N ALA A 11 -23.41 -18.62 -3.74
CA ALA A 11 -21.98 -18.36 -3.72
C ALA A 11 -21.61 -17.31 -2.66
N LEU A 12 -22.35 -16.20 -2.59
CA LEU A 12 -22.14 -15.14 -1.60
C LEU A 12 -22.37 -15.66 -0.18
N LYS A 13 -23.43 -16.44 0.04
CA LYS A 13 -23.70 -17.08 1.33
C LYS A 13 -22.59 -18.03 1.76
N TYR A 14 -22.04 -18.79 0.81
CA TYR A 14 -20.90 -19.67 1.06
C TYR A 14 -19.65 -18.89 1.47
N ILE A 15 -19.35 -17.80 0.77
CA ILE A 15 -18.21 -16.92 1.09
C ILE A 15 -18.43 -16.26 2.45
N GLY A 16 -19.59 -15.65 2.68
CA GLY A 16 -19.92 -14.95 3.92
C GLY A 16 -19.81 -15.83 5.16
N ASN A 17 -20.22 -17.10 5.08
CA ASN A 17 -20.05 -18.06 6.17
C ASN A 17 -18.58 -18.40 6.48
N LYS A 18 -17.65 -18.17 5.54
CA LYS A 18 -16.22 -18.43 5.70
C LYS A 18 -15.42 -17.20 6.14
N ILE A 19 -16.02 -16.01 6.19
CA ILE A 19 -15.35 -14.79 6.61
C ILE A 19 -15.13 -14.84 8.13
N ARG A 20 -13.86 -14.89 8.55
CA ARG A 20 -13.48 -14.95 9.98
C ARG A 20 -13.60 -13.62 10.71
N ASN A 21 -13.37 -12.50 10.01
CA ASN A 21 -13.39 -11.15 10.58
C ASN A 21 -14.58 -10.36 10.04
N LYS A 22 -15.74 -10.53 10.67
CA LYS A 22 -16.94 -9.74 10.37
C LYS A 22 -16.80 -8.24 10.64
N SER A 23 -15.75 -7.87 11.39
CA SER A 23 -15.36 -6.50 11.70
C SER A 23 -14.42 -5.87 10.67
N ALA A 24 -13.83 -6.64 9.73
CA ALA A 24 -12.88 -6.11 8.74
C ALA A 24 -13.55 -5.31 7.61
N ALA A 25 -14.87 -5.45 7.43
CA ALA A 25 -15.66 -4.59 6.56
C ALA A 25 -15.80 -3.14 7.10
N ASN A 26 -15.30 -2.85 8.31
CA ASN A 26 -15.31 -1.50 8.89
C ASN A 26 -14.11 -0.65 8.44
N VAL A 27 -13.92 -0.46 7.13
CA VAL A 27 -12.95 0.50 6.57
C VAL A 27 -13.53 1.93 6.56
N GLY A 28 -14.24 2.30 7.61
CA GLY A 28 -14.83 3.62 7.78
C GLY A 28 -14.95 3.93 9.27
N GLY A 29 -14.18 4.90 9.75
CA GLY A 29 -13.97 5.25 11.15
C GLY A 29 -15.18 5.82 11.91
N PHE A 30 -16.39 5.41 11.57
CA PHE A 30 -17.59 5.72 12.33
C PHE A 30 -18.09 4.45 13.01
N SER A 31 -17.82 4.34 14.32
CA SER A 31 -18.62 3.48 15.20
C SER A 31 -20.01 4.09 15.34
N SER A 32 -20.84 4.00 14.30
CA SER A 32 -22.25 4.28 14.44
C SER A 32 -22.87 3.12 15.20
N SER A 33 -23.38 3.42 16.40
CA SER A 33 -24.22 2.55 17.22
C SER A 33 -25.54 2.12 16.52
N TRP A 34 -25.73 2.53 15.27
CA TRP A 34 -26.79 2.15 14.35
C TRP A 34 -26.15 1.62 13.07
N LYS A 35 -25.99 0.29 12.98
CA LYS A 35 -25.93 -0.41 11.70
C LYS A 35 -27.03 -1.47 11.72
N ARG A 36 -27.84 -1.50 10.67
CA ARG A 36 -28.80 -2.59 10.43
C ARG A 36 -28.01 -3.91 10.37
N PRO A 37 -28.55 -5.02 10.89
CA PRO A 37 -27.91 -6.32 10.69
C PRO A 37 -27.81 -6.58 9.17
N THR A 38 -26.59 -6.52 8.64
CA THR A 38 -26.33 -6.84 7.23
C THR A 38 -26.49 -8.34 7.04
N SER A 39 -27.15 -8.73 5.94
CA SER A 39 -27.22 -10.14 5.56
C SER A 39 -25.79 -10.68 5.36
N VAL A 40 -25.59 -11.98 5.60
CA VAL A 40 -24.32 -12.67 5.35
C VAL A 40 -23.87 -12.48 3.89
N GLU A 41 -24.84 -12.34 2.98
CA GLU A 41 -24.60 -12.11 1.55
C GLU A 41 -24.11 -10.69 1.27
N ASP A 42 -24.66 -9.68 1.94
CA ASP A 42 -24.24 -8.28 1.79
C ASP A 42 -22.86 -8.05 2.41
N GLU A 43 -22.59 -8.69 3.54
CA GLU A 43 -21.25 -8.70 4.15
C GLU A 43 -20.21 -9.31 3.20
N ALA A 44 -20.56 -10.40 2.50
CA ALA A 44 -19.69 -10.99 1.50
C ALA A 44 -19.46 -10.05 0.30
N ARG A 45 -20.50 -9.33 -0.16
CA ARG A 45 -20.36 -8.30 -1.22
C ARG A 45 -19.42 -7.18 -0.79
N ASP A 46 -19.57 -6.65 0.42
CA ASP A 46 -18.74 -5.57 0.94
C ASP A 46 -17.27 -5.98 1.07
N VAL A 47 -17.01 -7.22 1.49
CA VAL A 47 -15.64 -7.76 1.60
C VAL A 47 -15.03 -7.96 0.22
N LEU A 48 -15.79 -8.45 -0.76
CA LEU A 48 -15.33 -8.56 -2.14
C LEU A 48 -15.08 -7.19 -2.79
N ALA A 49 -15.86 -6.18 -2.43
CA ALA A 49 -15.70 -4.82 -2.94
C ALA A 49 -14.48 -4.11 -2.32
N ASN A 50 -14.29 -4.18 -1.01
CA ASN A 50 -13.33 -3.31 -0.31
C ASN A 50 -12.05 -4.02 0.18
N VAL A 51 -12.07 -5.33 0.39
CA VAL A 51 -10.95 -6.06 1.00
C VAL A 51 -10.18 -6.87 -0.04
N VAL A 52 -10.89 -7.60 -0.90
CA VAL A 52 -10.27 -8.39 -1.98
C VAL A 52 -9.92 -7.46 -3.14
N LEU A 53 -8.63 -7.41 -3.50
CA LEU A 53 -8.10 -6.53 -4.56
C LEU A 53 -8.57 -5.08 -4.37
N SER A 54 -8.25 -4.49 -3.21
CA SER A 54 -8.73 -3.17 -2.80
C SER A 54 -8.26 -2.01 -3.69
N HIS A 55 -7.27 -2.23 -4.53
CA HIS A 55 -6.79 -1.23 -5.49
C HIS A 55 -7.69 -1.08 -6.71
N ILE A 56 -8.50 -2.11 -7.04
CA ILE A 56 -9.42 -2.04 -8.17
C ILE A 56 -10.76 -1.52 -7.64
N PRO A 57 -11.19 -0.31 -8.05
CA PRO A 57 -12.46 0.24 -7.61
C PRO A 57 -13.63 -0.60 -8.14
N VAL A 58 -14.71 -0.65 -7.37
CA VAL A 58 -15.96 -1.29 -7.76
C VAL A 58 -17.05 -0.24 -7.64
N GLU A 59 -17.51 0.27 -8.77
CA GLU A 59 -18.63 1.20 -8.83
C GLU A 59 -19.94 0.43 -8.90
N SER A 60 -20.93 0.82 -8.08
CA SER A 60 -22.27 0.22 -8.10
C SER A 60 -22.33 -1.31 -7.97
N PHE A 61 -21.35 -1.93 -7.28
CA PHE A 61 -21.22 -3.39 -7.17
C PHE A 61 -21.03 -4.12 -8.52
N ASP A 62 -20.51 -3.44 -9.55
CA ASP A 62 -20.04 -4.13 -10.75
C ASP A 62 -18.66 -4.75 -10.50
N PHE A 63 -18.61 -6.08 -10.57
CA PHE A 63 -17.39 -6.85 -10.34
C PHE A 63 -16.67 -7.23 -11.65
N ARG A 64 -17.13 -6.76 -12.82
CA ARG A 64 -16.56 -7.17 -14.12
C ARG A 64 -15.05 -6.95 -14.20
N SER A 65 -14.55 -5.76 -13.91
CA SER A 65 -13.10 -5.47 -13.92
C SER A 65 -12.32 -6.39 -12.97
N LYS A 66 -12.83 -6.61 -11.75
CA LYS A 66 -12.21 -7.55 -10.79
C LYS A 66 -12.23 -8.99 -11.27
N GLN A 67 -13.30 -9.43 -11.93
CA GLN A 67 -13.38 -10.78 -12.50
C GLN A 67 -12.32 -10.98 -13.58
N ILE A 68 -12.16 -10.00 -14.48
CA ILE A 68 -11.15 -10.04 -15.54
C ILE A 68 -9.75 -10.05 -14.91
N TYR A 69 -9.50 -9.21 -13.90
CA TYR A 69 -8.22 -9.18 -13.19
C TYR A 69 -7.87 -10.51 -12.52
N VAL A 70 -8.82 -11.11 -11.80
CA VAL A 70 -8.62 -12.44 -11.20
C VAL A 70 -8.39 -13.51 -12.27
N GLY A 71 -9.12 -13.44 -13.39
CA GLY A 71 -8.91 -14.30 -14.55
C GLY A 71 -7.49 -14.18 -15.11
N HIS A 72 -6.97 -12.96 -15.23
CA HIS A 72 -5.61 -12.69 -15.67
C HIS A 72 -4.57 -13.26 -14.69
N ILE A 73 -4.76 -13.10 -13.37
CA ILE A 73 -3.89 -13.72 -12.35
C ILE A 73 -3.86 -15.24 -12.53
N ILE A 74 -5.02 -15.89 -12.61
CA ILE A 74 -5.13 -17.35 -12.76
C ILE A 74 -4.44 -17.80 -14.05
N ARG A 75 -4.64 -17.06 -15.15
CA ARG A 75 -3.99 -17.35 -16.43
C ARG A 75 -2.47 -17.31 -16.31
N ARG A 76 -1.88 -16.27 -15.70
CA ARG A 76 -0.42 -16.19 -15.50
C ARG A 76 0.10 -17.36 -14.67
N VAL A 77 -0.61 -17.73 -13.59
CA VAL A 77 -0.27 -18.92 -12.79
C VAL A 77 -0.30 -20.20 -13.63
N MET A 78 -1.32 -20.36 -14.49
CA MET A 78 -1.42 -21.51 -15.39
C MET A 78 -0.32 -21.52 -16.46
N MET A 79 0.06 -20.37 -17.03
CA MET A 79 1.14 -20.27 -18.02
C MET A 79 2.48 -20.71 -17.46
N VAL A 80 2.78 -20.30 -16.21
CA VAL A 80 3.98 -20.75 -15.50
C VAL A 80 3.91 -22.24 -15.19
N HIS A 81 2.76 -22.75 -14.74
CA HIS A 81 2.59 -24.18 -14.47
C HIS A 81 2.78 -25.06 -15.73
N LEU A 82 2.32 -24.57 -16.88
CA LEU A 82 2.50 -25.23 -18.19
C LEU A 82 3.90 -25.02 -18.79
N GLY A 83 4.77 -24.24 -18.14
CA GLY A 83 6.13 -23.94 -18.61
C GLY A 83 6.20 -23.01 -19.83
N LYS A 84 5.13 -22.27 -20.12
CA LYS A 84 5.08 -21.31 -21.24
C LYS A 84 5.71 -19.96 -20.89
N GLU A 85 5.64 -19.57 -19.62
CA GLU A 85 6.25 -18.36 -19.08
C GLU A 85 7.25 -18.72 -17.97
N PRO A 86 8.38 -17.99 -17.86
CA PRO A 86 9.32 -18.18 -16.76
C PRO A 86 8.77 -17.64 -15.44
N TYR A 87 9.38 -18.02 -14.33
CA TYR A 87 9.08 -17.44 -13.01
C TYR A 87 9.54 -15.98 -12.95
N ASP A 88 8.73 -15.13 -12.31
CA ASP A 88 9.09 -13.73 -12.06
C ASP A 88 10.23 -13.63 -11.03
N ASP A 89 11.25 -12.81 -11.33
CA ASP A 89 12.36 -12.53 -10.42
C ASP A 89 11.98 -11.48 -9.37
N LYS A 90 12.09 -11.87 -8.09
CA LYS A 90 11.81 -11.00 -6.92
C LYS A 90 12.90 -9.94 -6.72
N ASP A 91 14.09 -10.17 -7.24
CA ASP A 91 15.25 -9.29 -7.09
C ASP A 91 15.43 -8.32 -8.26
N TYR A 92 14.58 -8.42 -9.28
CA TYR A 92 14.49 -7.43 -10.35
C TYR A 92 14.13 -6.03 -9.78
N TYR A 93 14.98 -5.04 -10.07
CA TYR A 93 14.83 -3.70 -9.50
C TYR A 93 13.58 -2.94 -9.98
N GLY A 94 13.06 -3.26 -11.17
CA GLY A 94 11.79 -2.70 -11.63
C GLY A 94 10.57 -3.12 -10.79
N ASN A 95 10.69 -4.19 -10.00
CA ASN A 95 9.66 -4.63 -9.05
C ASN A 95 9.82 -3.99 -7.66
N LYS A 96 10.91 -3.25 -7.44
CA LYS A 96 11.19 -2.57 -6.16
C LYS A 96 10.77 -1.10 -6.28
N ARG A 97 10.35 -0.51 -5.17
CA ARG A 97 10.02 0.92 -5.06
C ARG A 97 10.78 1.51 -3.88
N LEU A 98 11.27 2.74 -4.04
CA LEU A 98 11.97 3.46 -3.00
C LEU A 98 10.96 4.29 -2.21
N GLU A 99 10.80 3.98 -0.94
CA GLU A 99 10.04 4.85 -0.04
C GLU A 99 10.95 5.97 0.45
N LEU A 100 10.65 7.21 0.06
CA LEU A 100 11.43 8.39 0.41
C LEU A 100 11.05 8.93 1.79
N ALA A 101 11.89 9.82 2.32
CA ALA A 101 11.63 10.51 3.58
C ALA A 101 10.27 11.25 3.58
N GLY A 102 9.90 11.87 2.46
CA GLY A 102 8.61 12.55 2.31
C GLY A 102 7.41 11.62 2.48
N ASN A 103 7.43 10.44 1.85
CA ASN A 103 6.38 9.43 1.97
C ASN A 103 6.23 8.96 3.43
N LEU A 104 7.35 8.68 4.11
CA LEU A 104 7.35 8.24 5.51
C LEU A 104 6.83 9.32 6.46
N LEU A 105 7.21 10.58 6.24
CA LEU A 105 6.72 11.71 7.01
C LEU A 105 5.22 11.97 6.78
N SER A 106 4.74 11.81 5.54
CA SER A 106 3.32 11.96 5.21
C SER A 106 2.46 10.93 5.95
N LEU A 107 2.87 9.65 5.96
CA LEU A 107 2.18 8.60 6.72
C LEU A 107 2.19 8.87 8.22
N LEU A 108 3.33 9.30 8.78
CA LEU A 108 3.45 9.66 10.19
C LEU A 108 2.55 10.85 10.54
N PHE A 109 2.54 11.89 9.71
CA PHE A 109 1.67 13.05 9.90
C PHE A 109 0.19 12.66 9.83
N GLU A 110 -0.20 11.85 8.85
CA GLU A 110 -1.59 11.41 8.70
C GLU A 110 -2.10 10.67 9.95
N ASP A 111 -1.29 9.75 10.51
CA ASP A 111 -1.67 9.01 11.71
C ASP A 111 -1.75 9.93 12.95
N LEU A 112 -0.77 10.80 13.14
CA LEU A 112 -0.76 11.78 14.23
C LEU A 112 -1.93 12.76 14.13
N PHE A 113 -2.26 13.23 12.92
CA PHE A 113 -3.37 14.13 12.68
C PHE A 113 -4.72 13.45 12.92
N LYS A 114 -4.89 12.19 12.48
CA LYS A 114 -6.09 11.41 12.79
C LYS A 114 -6.20 11.08 14.27
N HIS A 115 -5.08 10.84 14.96
CA HIS A 115 -5.06 10.68 16.40
C HIS A 115 -5.47 11.97 17.12
N PHE A 116 -4.93 13.10 16.69
CA PHE A 116 -5.30 14.42 17.17
C PHE A 116 -6.81 14.68 17.02
N ASN A 117 -7.38 14.40 15.84
CA ASN A 117 -8.83 14.54 15.60
C ASN A 117 -9.68 13.65 16.51
N ARG A 118 -9.25 12.39 16.71
CA ARG A 118 -9.94 11.46 17.63
C ARG A 118 -9.89 11.93 19.08
N ASP A 119 -8.73 12.45 19.50
CA ASP A 119 -8.55 12.97 20.85
C ASP A 119 -9.35 14.26 21.07
N LEU A 120 -9.38 15.16 20.08
CA LEU A 120 -10.19 16.37 20.09
C LEU A 120 -11.68 16.02 20.22
N LYS A 121 -12.18 15.09 19.41
CA LYS A 121 -13.55 14.59 19.51
C LYS A 121 -13.85 14.03 20.90
N ARG A 122 -12.97 13.17 21.42
CA ARG A 122 -13.14 12.57 22.76
C ARG A 122 -13.23 13.65 23.85
N GLN A 123 -12.37 14.67 23.79
CA GLN A 123 -12.40 15.77 24.77
C GLN A 123 -13.67 16.62 24.63
N ALA A 124 -14.08 16.94 23.41
CA ALA A 124 -15.32 17.66 23.14
C ALA A 124 -16.54 16.89 23.69
N ASP A 125 -16.64 15.59 23.41
CA ASP A 125 -17.73 14.73 23.89
C ASP A 125 -17.75 14.67 25.44
N GLN A 126 -16.58 14.64 26.09
CA GLN A 126 -16.46 14.68 27.54
C GLN A 126 -16.88 16.02 28.16
N VAL A 127 -16.62 17.15 27.49
CA VAL A 127 -17.07 18.46 27.96
C VAL A 127 -18.58 18.63 27.75
N LEU A 128 -19.09 18.23 26.58
CA LEU A 128 -20.50 18.35 26.22
C LEU A 128 -21.43 17.42 27.01
N SER A 129 -20.90 16.29 27.52
CA SER A 129 -21.67 15.39 28.40
C SER A 129 -21.88 15.92 29.82
N LYS A 130 -21.16 16.98 30.24
CA LYS A 130 -21.34 17.59 31.57
C LYS A 130 -22.63 18.41 31.64
N ALA A 131 -23.26 18.45 32.81
CA ALA A 131 -24.56 19.08 33.03
C ALA A 131 -24.57 20.62 32.88
N ASN A 132 -23.40 21.28 32.95
CA ASN A 132 -23.27 22.74 32.82
C ASN A 132 -23.40 23.21 31.36
N ARG A 133 -24.60 23.07 30.79
CA ARG A 133 -24.95 23.49 29.42
C ARG A 133 -25.06 25.01 29.23
N ALA A 134 -24.99 25.79 30.30
CA ALA A 134 -25.14 27.24 30.27
C ALA A 134 -23.88 27.99 29.78
N GLN A 135 -22.70 27.36 29.81
CA GLN A 135 -21.48 27.96 29.26
C GLN A 135 -21.35 27.65 27.77
N ALA A 136 -20.99 28.66 26.97
CA ALA A 136 -20.64 28.48 25.58
C ALA A 136 -19.44 27.53 25.46
N PHE A 137 -19.57 26.50 24.61
CA PHE A 137 -18.52 25.53 24.37
C PHE A 137 -17.40 26.16 23.54
N ASP A 138 -16.19 26.16 24.09
CA ASP A 138 -14.98 26.63 23.42
C ASP A 138 -14.09 25.46 23.03
N VAL A 139 -14.01 25.19 21.73
CA VAL A 139 -13.22 24.10 21.14
C VAL A 139 -11.73 24.31 21.36
N ILE A 140 -11.26 25.55 21.42
CA ILE A 140 -9.82 25.87 21.50
C ILE A 140 -9.22 25.30 22.79
N LYS A 141 -10.00 25.26 23.87
CA LYS A 141 -9.60 24.68 25.16
C LYS A 141 -9.44 23.15 25.13
N CYS A 142 -10.01 22.49 24.12
CA CYS A 142 -9.92 21.03 23.94
C CYS A 142 -8.75 20.64 23.01
N ILE A 143 -8.04 21.61 22.42
CA ILE A 143 -6.93 21.36 21.50
C ILE A 143 -5.65 21.12 22.29
N ARG A 144 -4.99 19.98 22.05
CA ARG A 144 -3.64 19.68 22.55
C ARG A 144 -2.62 19.76 21.42
N SER A 145 -1.97 20.91 21.29
CA SER A 145 -0.95 21.22 20.27
C SER A 145 0.23 20.25 20.26
N ASP A 146 0.60 19.74 21.44
CA ASP A 146 1.86 19.01 21.62
C ASP A 146 1.84 17.61 21.01
N THR A 147 0.65 17.07 20.71
CA THR A 147 0.48 15.71 20.19
C THR A 147 1.28 15.48 18.91
N ILE A 148 1.21 16.44 17.98
CA ILE A 148 1.86 16.32 16.67
C ILE A 148 3.37 16.56 16.82
N THR A 149 3.75 17.64 17.51
CA THR A 149 5.15 18.02 17.71
C THR A 149 5.93 16.93 18.45
N MET A 150 5.42 16.44 19.57
CA MET A 150 6.08 15.37 20.34
C MET A 150 6.10 14.05 19.58
N GLY A 151 5.03 13.71 18.86
CA GLY A 151 4.99 12.51 18.02
C GLY A 151 6.04 12.52 16.92
N MET A 152 6.19 13.66 16.22
CA MET A 152 7.20 13.84 15.18
C MET A 152 8.63 13.77 15.74
N VAL A 153 8.90 14.52 16.82
CA VAL A 153 10.23 14.54 17.45
C VAL A 153 10.60 13.16 17.98
N MET A 154 9.68 12.45 18.63
CA MET A 154 9.91 11.11 19.14
C MET A 154 10.25 10.12 18.02
N ALA A 155 9.45 10.09 16.94
CA ALA A 155 9.71 9.19 15.82
C ALA A 155 11.10 9.45 15.20
N ILE A 156 11.40 10.72 14.90
CA ILE A 156 12.66 11.12 14.25
C ILE A 156 13.88 10.87 15.14
N SER A 157 13.80 11.21 16.43
CA SER A 157 14.91 11.04 17.37
C SER A 157 15.19 9.58 17.71
N THR A 158 14.15 8.76 17.86
CA THR A 158 14.31 7.35 18.28
C THR A 158 14.63 6.41 17.13
N GLY A 159 14.33 6.77 15.88
CA GLY A 159 14.51 5.84 14.77
C GLY A 159 13.34 4.88 14.56
N ASN A 160 12.29 4.95 15.39
CA ASN A 160 11.21 3.95 15.44
C ASN A 160 9.89 4.48 14.86
N TRP A 161 9.45 3.89 13.76
CA TRP A 161 8.22 4.21 13.05
C TRP A 161 7.19 3.12 13.36
N VAL A 162 6.46 3.31 14.47
CA VAL A 162 5.40 2.39 14.92
C VAL A 162 4.04 2.99 14.60
N LEU A 163 3.49 2.67 13.43
CA LEU A 163 2.17 3.12 12.99
C LEU A 163 1.18 1.96 12.97
N LYS A 164 0.42 1.81 14.06
CA LYS A 164 -0.55 0.70 14.23
C LYS A 164 -1.61 0.67 13.12
N ARG A 165 -2.06 1.84 12.66
CA ARG A 165 -3.09 1.95 11.61
C ARG A 165 -2.62 1.35 10.28
N PHE A 166 -1.36 1.57 9.93
CA PHE A 166 -0.77 1.08 8.69
C PHE A 166 -0.08 -0.28 8.85
N ARG A 167 -0.14 -0.90 10.04
CA ARG A 167 0.59 -2.13 10.39
C ARG A 167 2.08 -2.03 10.07
N MET A 168 2.65 -0.86 10.30
CA MET A 168 4.05 -0.59 10.06
C MET A 168 4.79 -0.54 11.40
N ASP A 169 5.81 -1.38 11.52
CA ASP A 169 6.74 -1.37 12.64
C ASP A 169 8.15 -1.45 12.07
N ARG A 170 8.82 -0.30 12.00
CA ARG A 170 10.16 -0.16 11.41
C ARG A 170 11.10 0.49 12.41
N ALA A 171 12.25 -0.12 12.63
CA ALA A 171 13.30 0.40 13.48
C ALA A 171 14.51 0.84 12.65
N GLY A 172 15.21 1.87 13.12
CA GLY A 172 16.43 2.38 12.50
C GLY A 172 16.22 3.12 11.18
N VAL A 173 15.05 3.74 10.99
CA VAL A 173 14.74 4.54 9.79
C VAL A 173 15.60 5.80 9.75
N THR A 174 15.69 6.55 10.85
CA THR A 174 16.62 7.67 11.00
C THR A 174 17.92 7.23 11.66
N GLN A 175 18.99 7.92 11.25
CA GLN A 175 20.35 7.68 11.73
C GLN A 175 21.04 9.03 11.92
N VAL A 176 21.98 9.10 12.87
CA VAL A 176 22.80 10.30 13.09
C VAL A 176 23.75 10.48 11.92
N LEU A 177 23.74 11.65 11.29
CA LEU A 177 24.61 11.96 10.17
C LEU A 177 26.08 11.87 10.57
N SER A 178 26.85 11.05 9.86
CA SER A 178 28.31 11.00 10.02
C SER A 178 28.96 12.27 9.46
N ARG A 179 29.79 12.93 10.29
CA ARG A 179 30.52 14.16 9.94
C ARG A 179 32.05 13.96 9.94
N LEU A 180 32.51 12.78 9.55
CA LEU A 180 33.95 12.47 9.49
C LEU A 180 34.64 13.17 8.32
N SER A 181 33.96 13.22 7.17
CA SER A 181 34.40 13.91 5.96
C SER A 181 33.20 14.35 5.11
N TYR A 182 33.43 15.27 4.17
CA TYR A 182 32.40 15.69 3.21
C TYR A 182 31.80 14.49 2.45
N VAL A 183 32.66 13.58 1.99
CA VAL A 183 32.25 12.36 1.27
C VAL A 183 31.41 11.45 2.17
N SER A 184 31.78 11.30 3.45
CA SER A 184 31.00 10.47 4.38
C SER A 184 29.59 11.00 4.62
N ALA A 185 29.42 12.33 4.68
CA ALA A 185 28.12 12.95 4.81
C ALA A 185 27.26 12.74 3.54
N LEU A 186 27.86 12.93 2.36
CA LEU A 186 27.18 12.71 1.08
C LEU A 186 26.78 11.24 0.85
N GLY A 187 27.68 10.31 1.16
CA GLY A 187 27.42 8.87 1.09
C GLY A 187 26.32 8.41 2.05
N MET A 188 26.09 9.13 3.15
CA MET A 188 24.98 8.85 4.05
C MET A 188 23.64 9.41 3.53
N MET A 189 23.65 10.55 2.84
CA MET A 189 22.44 11.16 2.27
C MET A 189 21.89 10.40 1.06
N THR A 190 22.76 9.78 0.26
CA THR A 190 22.39 9.04 -0.97
C THR A 190 22.19 7.53 -0.73
N ARG A 191 22.21 7.10 0.53
CA ARG A 191 22.11 5.71 0.94
C ARG A 191 20.68 5.19 0.81
N VAL A 192 20.55 3.99 0.26
CA VAL A 192 19.33 3.19 0.18
C VAL A 192 19.49 1.95 1.04
N ASN A 193 18.52 1.71 1.92
CA ASN A 193 18.48 0.54 2.79
C ASN A 193 17.44 -0.47 2.29
N SER A 194 17.83 -1.73 2.20
CA SER A 194 16.92 -2.85 1.95
C SER A 194 16.13 -3.21 3.23
N GLN A 195 14.88 -3.65 3.06
CA GLN A 195 14.03 -4.15 4.15
C GLN A 195 14.37 -5.59 4.58
N PHE A 196 15.33 -6.24 3.93
CA PHE A 196 15.70 -7.61 4.25
C PHE A 196 16.43 -7.70 5.60
N GLU A 197 16.14 -8.73 6.38
CA GLU A 197 16.81 -8.98 7.66
C GLU A 197 18.31 -9.21 7.46
N LYS A 198 19.13 -8.39 8.13
CA LYS A 198 20.60 -8.43 8.03
C LYS A 198 21.19 -9.77 8.47
N THR A 199 20.53 -10.48 9.39
CA THR A 199 21.00 -11.74 9.96
C THR A 199 20.83 -12.93 9.01
N ARG A 200 19.98 -12.82 7.97
CA ARG A 200 19.77 -13.91 7.01
C ARG A 200 20.92 -13.94 6.00
N LYS A 201 21.61 -15.10 5.96
CA LYS A 201 22.70 -15.41 5.02
C LYS A 201 22.18 -15.94 3.68
N VAL A 202 21.31 -15.16 3.03
CA VAL A 202 20.82 -15.49 1.68
C VAL A 202 21.54 -14.60 0.67
N SER A 203 22.14 -15.19 -0.36
CA SER A 203 22.94 -14.47 -1.36
C SER A 203 22.09 -13.67 -2.34
N GLY A 204 20.92 -14.17 -2.74
CA GLY A 204 20.04 -13.57 -3.76
C GLY A 204 19.91 -12.03 -3.68
N PRO A 205 19.35 -11.46 -2.60
CA PRO A 205 19.16 -10.02 -2.48
C PRO A 205 20.45 -9.23 -2.25
N ARG A 206 21.56 -9.90 -1.90
CA ARG A 206 22.86 -9.28 -1.65
C ARG A 206 23.71 -9.20 -2.91
N SER A 207 23.50 -10.12 -3.84
CA SER A 207 24.20 -10.15 -5.12
C SER A 207 23.89 -8.89 -5.94
N LEU A 208 24.90 -8.43 -6.67
CA LEU A 208 24.76 -7.33 -7.62
C LEU A 208 23.88 -7.80 -8.80
N GLN A 209 22.71 -7.18 -8.98
CA GLN A 209 21.81 -7.49 -10.08
C GLN A 209 22.10 -6.60 -11.28
N PRO A 210 22.14 -7.13 -12.51
CA PRO A 210 22.29 -6.31 -13.72
C PRO A 210 21.16 -5.29 -13.92
N SER A 211 19.96 -5.59 -13.38
CA SER A 211 18.79 -4.73 -13.47
C SER A 211 18.93 -3.37 -12.77
N GLN A 212 19.94 -3.18 -11.90
CA GLN A 212 20.18 -1.91 -11.20
C GLN A 212 21.18 -0.97 -11.91
N TRP A 213 21.67 -1.37 -13.09
CA TRP A 213 22.66 -0.60 -13.84
C TRP A 213 22.17 0.84 -14.10
N GLY A 214 23.01 1.82 -13.81
CA GLY A 214 22.69 3.24 -13.96
C GLY A 214 21.84 3.85 -12.82
N MET A 215 21.19 3.03 -11.98
CA MET A 215 20.38 3.51 -10.85
C MET A 215 21.12 3.45 -9.51
N LEU A 216 21.91 2.38 -9.30
CA LEU A 216 22.69 2.18 -8.08
C LEU A 216 24.18 2.03 -8.39
N CYS A 217 25.02 2.49 -7.47
CA CYS A 217 26.46 2.30 -7.56
C CYS A 217 26.79 0.80 -7.38
N PRO A 218 27.59 0.19 -8.28
CA PRO A 218 27.93 -1.22 -8.18
C PRO A 218 28.99 -1.52 -7.11
N ALA A 219 29.75 -0.51 -6.67
CA ALA A 219 30.87 -0.66 -5.74
C ALA A 219 30.58 -0.13 -4.33
N ASP A 220 29.68 0.84 -4.19
CA ASP A 220 29.44 1.53 -2.90
C ASP A 220 28.43 0.75 -2.05
N THR A 221 28.97 -0.25 -1.35
CA THR A 221 28.30 -1.05 -0.33
C THR A 221 29.29 -1.26 0.83
N PRO A 222 28.85 -1.20 2.09
CA PRO A 222 29.71 -1.58 3.21
C PRO A 222 30.07 -3.06 3.15
N GLU A 223 31.27 -3.40 3.62
CA GLU A 223 31.67 -4.78 3.86
C GLU A 223 30.99 -5.35 5.12
N GLY A 224 30.94 -6.68 5.24
CA GLY A 224 30.36 -7.37 6.40
C GLY A 224 28.86 -7.67 6.26
N GLU A 225 28.13 -7.62 7.39
CA GLU A 225 26.72 -8.08 7.45
C GLU A 225 25.77 -7.25 6.58
N ALA A 226 26.11 -5.98 6.31
CA ALA A 226 25.30 -5.07 5.50
C ALA A 226 25.62 -5.16 4.00
N CYS A 227 26.59 -5.98 3.58
CA CYS A 227 27.01 -6.09 2.20
C CYS A 227 25.85 -6.50 1.28
N GLY A 228 25.61 -5.69 0.26
CA GLY A 228 24.53 -5.85 -0.72
C GLY A 228 23.14 -5.44 -0.22
N LEU A 229 22.97 -5.11 1.06
CA LEU A 229 21.70 -4.65 1.64
C LEU A 229 21.65 -3.12 1.79
N VAL A 230 22.81 -2.51 1.98
CA VAL A 230 22.98 -1.06 1.97
C VAL A 230 23.70 -0.70 0.68
N LYS A 231 23.09 0.17 -0.11
CA LYS A 231 23.60 0.59 -1.42
C LYS A 231 23.48 2.09 -1.57
N ASN A 232 24.18 2.67 -2.53
CA ASN A 232 24.10 4.09 -2.82
C ASN A 232 23.53 4.34 -4.22
N LEU A 233 22.78 5.42 -4.36
CA LEU A 233 22.27 5.89 -5.66
C LEU A 233 23.42 6.28 -6.59
N ALA A 234 23.25 6.04 -7.89
CA ALA A 234 24.15 6.54 -8.90
C ALA A 234 23.98 8.07 -9.09
N LEU A 235 25.00 8.74 -9.63
CA LEU A 235 25.06 10.20 -9.72
C LEU A 235 23.90 10.83 -10.51
N LEU A 236 23.45 10.18 -11.58
CA LEU A 236 22.37 10.66 -12.46
C LEU A 236 21.02 9.99 -12.15
N ALA A 237 20.93 9.23 -11.04
CA ALA A 237 19.69 8.58 -10.68
C ALA A 237 18.64 9.62 -10.26
N HIS A 238 17.48 9.57 -10.91
CA HIS A 238 16.32 10.38 -10.56
C HIS A 238 15.22 9.46 -10.01
N ILE A 239 14.60 9.86 -8.91
CA ILE A 239 13.49 9.12 -8.29
C ILE A 239 12.19 9.83 -8.67
N THR A 240 11.30 9.11 -9.35
CA THR A 240 9.98 9.60 -9.73
C THR A 240 9.11 9.75 -8.48
N THR A 241 8.31 10.82 -8.44
CA THR A 241 7.23 11.01 -7.47
C THR A 241 5.88 10.65 -8.09
N ASP A 242 4.87 10.44 -7.27
CA ASP A 242 3.52 10.13 -7.76
C ASP A 242 2.95 11.30 -8.57
N GLU A 243 2.30 10.98 -9.69
CA GLU A 243 1.60 11.91 -10.56
C GLU A 243 0.18 11.39 -10.84
N ASP A 244 -0.71 12.28 -11.27
CA ASP A 244 -2.09 11.93 -11.61
C ASP A 244 -2.13 11.03 -12.86
N THR A 245 -2.87 9.93 -12.78
CA THR A 245 -3.00 8.93 -13.83
C THR A 245 -4.07 9.26 -14.85
N GLU A 246 -5.03 10.12 -14.49
CA GLU A 246 -6.19 10.46 -15.34
C GLU A 246 -5.81 11.04 -16.71
N PRO A 247 -4.81 11.93 -16.86
CA PRO A 247 -4.39 12.42 -18.17
C PRO A 247 -3.86 11.32 -19.09
N ILE A 248 -3.15 10.33 -18.54
CA ILE A 248 -2.62 9.18 -19.28
C ILE A 248 -3.78 8.26 -19.69
N ALA A 249 -4.73 8.02 -18.79
CA ALA A 249 -5.92 7.23 -19.10
C ALA A 249 -6.74 7.84 -20.26
N ARG A 250 -6.89 9.17 -20.30
CA ARG A 250 -7.53 9.86 -21.43
C ARG A 250 -6.74 9.70 -22.72
N LEU A 251 -5.43 9.90 -22.67
CA LEU A 251 -4.57 9.72 -23.83
C LEU A 251 -4.64 8.29 -24.38
N CYS A 252 -4.70 7.27 -23.52
CA CYS A 252 -4.90 5.89 -23.96
C CYS A 252 -6.20 5.72 -24.76
N ARG A 253 -7.31 6.30 -24.30
CA ARG A 253 -8.59 6.26 -25.04
C ARG A 253 -8.49 6.99 -26.37
N ASP A 254 -7.86 8.16 -26.40
CA ASP A 254 -7.65 8.95 -27.62
C ASP A 254 -6.78 8.22 -28.66
N LEU A 255 -5.83 7.40 -28.19
CA LEU A 255 -4.97 6.54 -29.02
C LEU A 255 -5.67 5.26 -29.48
N GLY A 256 -6.92 5.02 -29.08
CA GLY A 256 -7.71 3.86 -29.49
C GLY A 256 -7.66 2.66 -28.55
N VAL A 257 -7.23 2.83 -27.30
CA VAL A 257 -7.40 1.80 -26.27
C VAL A 257 -8.88 1.75 -25.87
N GLU A 258 -9.47 0.58 -25.97
CA GLU A 258 -10.87 0.35 -25.63
C GLU A 258 -11.04 -0.15 -24.19
N ASP A 259 -12.23 0.08 -23.62
CA ASP A 259 -12.55 -0.40 -22.28
C ASP A 259 -12.70 -1.93 -22.28
N VAL A 260 -11.93 -2.58 -21.40
CA VAL A 260 -11.92 -4.03 -21.20
C VAL A 260 -13.32 -4.61 -20.92
N ASN A 261 -14.23 -3.83 -20.33
CA ASN A 261 -15.57 -4.28 -19.97
C ASN A 261 -16.43 -4.61 -21.19
N MET A 262 -16.12 -4.04 -22.36
CA MET A 262 -16.84 -4.28 -23.61
C MET A 262 -16.47 -5.62 -24.25
N TRP A 263 -15.35 -6.22 -23.86
CA TRP A 263 -14.79 -7.41 -24.49
C TRP A 263 -15.07 -8.69 -23.72
N THR A 264 -15.18 -9.80 -24.43
CA THR A 264 -15.30 -11.13 -23.83
C THR A 264 -13.94 -11.72 -23.50
N GLY A 265 -13.91 -12.71 -22.58
CA GLY A 265 -12.65 -13.34 -22.17
C GLY A 265 -11.87 -14.03 -23.29
N ASN A 266 -12.54 -14.41 -24.39
CA ASN A 266 -11.88 -15.01 -25.55
C ASN A 266 -11.19 -13.94 -26.41
N GLU A 267 -11.81 -12.76 -26.56
CA GLU A 267 -11.28 -11.67 -27.38
C GLU A 267 -10.12 -10.95 -26.68
N ILE A 268 -10.21 -10.73 -25.35
CA ILE A 268 -9.16 -10.14 -24.51
C ILE A 268 -7.84 -10.92 -24.61
N HIS A 269 -7.92 -12.22 -24.90
CA HIS A 269 -6.77 -13.12 -25.00
C HIS A 269 -6.55 -13.66 -26.42
N SER A 270 -7.15 -13.01 -27.42
CA SER A 270 -6.85 -13.30 -28.83
C SER A 270 -5.40 -12.91 -29.14
N ASN A 271 -4.82 -13.51 -30.19
CA ASN A 271 -3.42 -13.22 -30.57
C ASN A 271 -3.22 -11.78 -31.08
N GLU A 272 -4.30 -11.10 -31.44
CA GLU A 272 -4.29 -9.72 -31.96
C GLU A 272 -4.56 -8.69 -30.86
N ALA A 273 -4.99 -9.13 -29.67
CA ALA A 273 -5.27 -8.26 -28.53
C ALA A 273 -4.10 -8.23 -27.55
N TYR A 274 -3.77 -7.02 -27.09
CA TYR A 274 -2.78 -6.80 -26.04
C TYR A 274 -3.46 -6.13 -24.85
N LEU A 275 -3.21 -6.68 -23.65
CA LEU A 275 -3.72 -6.10 -22.41
C LEU A 275 -2.86 -4.90 -22.03
N VAL A 276 -3.48 -3.73 -21.95
CA VAL A 276 -2.85 -2.51 -21.45
C VAL A 276 -3.10 -2.43 -19.94
N LEU A 277 -2.06 -2.17 -19.16
CA LEU A 277 -2.16 -2.03 -17.70
C LEU A 277 -1.64 -0.65 -17.29
N LEU A 278 -2.50 0.16 -16.67
CA LEU A 278 -2.11 1.46 -16.13
C LEU A 278 -1.91 1.33 -14.61
N ASN A 279 -0.66 1.35 -14.15
CA ASN A 279 -0.29 1.19 -12.73
C ASN A 279 -0.89 -0.06 -12.04
N GLY A 280 -1.17 -1.12 -12.81
CA GLY A 280 -1.75 -2.36 -12.30
C GLY A 280 -3.29 -2.40 -12.36
N GLU A 281 -3.93 -1.36 -12.88
CA GLU A 281 -5.34 -1.40 -13.29
C GLU A 281 -5.46 -1.84 -14.74
N ILE A 282 -6.51 -2.62 -15.05
CA ILE A 282 -6.86 -3.08 -16.40
C ILE A 282 -7.86 -2.09 -17.00
#